data_AF-A0A0D2NC99-F1
#
_entry.id   AF-A0A0D2NC99-F1
#
_cell.length_a   1.000
_cell.length_b   1.000
_cell.length_c   1.000
_cell.angle_alpha   90.00
_cell.angle_beta   90.00
_cell.angle_gamma   90.00
#
_symmetry.space_group_name_H-M   'P 1'
#
loop_
_entity.id
_entity.type
_entity.pdbx_description
1 polymer ?
#
loop_
_entity_poly.entity_id
_entity_poly.type
_entity_poly.pdbx_seq_one_letter_code
_entity_poly.pdbx_strand_id
1 'polypeptide(L)'
;MATQRSESHSSPLSNGGGFLLTLPERILHSKLGLSHREPTVVVGRFNQQRPGFISVMSNDISPLHCKISLHNQGESPAVVLRDEPDASCGGTFVNGYLVPRSGRVLKYGDEIRFGRHGPRNDNVFLYVESLTDAVKPPPLQGFFKKYWLGAPLGQGGYAKVYRAEHARSRKLFAVKVVTPDVVARRPRPNGRQIAGREVELMEKLRHPNIVQIVEHFLCEGDDKLYIVMELVEKGDLYRYTRDSGGLSEIRMRDVVYQISRAMMFAHDRGVVHRDLKPSNILVAKEYPILVKIADFGDANICGDSARFTSIVGTPVYCAPEIDTAGEKGYTFKVDSFSLGAIAHFCLTLSEPVFTDKRRDGTPITPPKLDLSHLRKIEISDAMASLVKSLLLWNPQQRLTMERVCSHRLFAHPYVAAYDFPDDDPLSDDEKFRRPLTSKMDRLKEIAEEEDEGASGSAHRDTEMKPATPLREGKGKGRQLVPGGDMEMSPAKRVRR
;
A
#
# COMPACT_ATOMS: atom_id res chain seq x y z
N MET A 1 0.45 10.17 70.42
CA MET A 1 -0.95 9.98 69.95
C MET A 1 -1.24 11.10 68.97
N ALA A 2 -1.60 10.94 67.71
CA ALA A 2 -1.85 9.79 66.85
C ALA A 2 -1.45 10.23 65.43
N THR A 3 -0.67 9.43 64.72
CA THR A 3 -0.32 9.64 63.32
C THR A 3 -1.51 9.23 62.46
N GLN A 4 -2.09 10.19 61.74
CA GLN A 4 -3.07 9.94 60.69
C GLN A 4 -2.43 9.05 59.61
N ARG A 5 -2.92 7.82 59.50
CA ARG A 5 -2.66 6.97 58.34
C ARG A 5 -3.50 7.53 57.19
N SER A 6 -2.81 8.07 56.19
CA SER A 6 -3.40 8.26 54.87
C SER A 6 -3.72 6.88 54.30
N GLU A 7 -5.02 6.60 54.15
CA GLU A 7 -5.48 5.50 53.31
C GLU A 7 -5.12 5.83 51.86
N SER A 8 -4.06 5.21 51.37
CA SER A 8 -3.82 5.13 49.94
C SER A 8 -4.90 4.25 49.33
N HIS A 9 -5.81 4.87 48.57
CA HIS A 9 -6.68 4.15 47.64
C HIS A 9 -5.80 3.38 46.66
N SER A 10 -5.56 2.10 46.97
CA SER A 10 -5.06 1.13 46.01
C SER A 10 -6.10 1.01 44.90
N SER A 11 -5.73 1.46 43.70
CA SER A 11 -6.43 1.11 42.47
C SER A 11 -6.59 -0.41 42.40
N PRO A 12 -7.76 -0.94 42.01
CA PRO A 12 -8.01 -2.36 42.02
C PRO A 12 -6.98 -3.06 41.13
N LEU A 13 -6.19 -3.93 41.75
CA LEU A 13 -5.15 -4.76 41.16
C LEU A 13 -5.73 -5.51 39.95
N SER A 14 -5.42 -5.09 38.72
CA SER A 14 -5.93 -5.76 37.53
C SER A 14 -5.27 -7.14 37.38
N ASN A 15 -6.07 -8.21 37.44
CA ASN A 15 -5.62 -9.50 36.92
C ASN A 15 -5.76 -9.43 35.40
N GLY A 16 -4.64 -9.43 34.70
CA GLY A 16 -4.59 -9.03 33.31
C GLY A 16 -3.43 -9.66 32.59
N GLY A 17 -3.73 -10.31 31.48
CA GLY A 17 -2.74 -11.02 30.68
C GLY A 17 -3.23 -11.43 29.30
N GLY A 18 -4.54 -11.39 29.05
CA GLY A 18 -5.13 -11.73 27.75
C GLY A 18 -5.47 -13.20 27.56
N PHE A 19 -5.76 -13.55 26.31
CA PHE A 19 -6.24 -14.84 25.88
C PHE A 19 -5.48 -15.33 24.65
N LEU A 20 -5.32 -16.65 24.54
CA LEU A 20 -4.85 -17.34 23.35
C LEU A 20 -6.03 -18.04 22.69
N LEU A 21 -6.30 -17.66 21.44
CA LEU A 21 -7.32 -18.30 20.60
C LEU A 21 -6.61 -19.15 19.56
N THR A 22 -7.04 -20.39 19.32
CA THR A 22 -6.46 -21.22 18.25
C THR A 22 -6.67 -20.55 16.89
N LEU A 23 -5.71 -20.72 15.99
CA LEU A 23 -5.91 -20.40 14.58
C LEU A 23 -5.98 -21.71 13.79
N PRO A 24 -6.93 -21.82 12.85
CA PRO A 24 -7.80 -20.73 12.40
C PRO A 24 -9.19 -20.61 13.02
N GLU A 25 -9.63 -21.56 13.82
CA GLU A 25 -11.01 -21.66 14.30
C GLU A 25 -11.38 -20.59 15.33
N ARG A 26 -10.39 -19.86 15.88
CA ARG A 26 -10.55 -18.82 16.91
C ARG A 26 -11.25 -19.32 18.17
N ILE A 27 -11.00 -20.58 18.49
CA ILE A 27 -11.53 -21.21 19.69
C ILE A 27 -10.63 -20.79 20.86
N LEU A 28 -11.24 -20.38 21.97
CA LEU A 28 -10.48 -20.07 23.17
C LEU A 28 -9.68 -21.32 23.60
N HIS A 29 -8.35 -21.23 23.53
CA HIS A 29 -7.46 -22.27 24.02
C HIS A 29 -7.14 -22.05 25.50
N SER A 30 -6.73 -20.82 25.87
CA SER A 30 -6.32 -20.53 27.25
C SER A 30 -6.45 -19.05 27.60
N LYS A 31 -6.74 -18.76 28.88
CA LYS A 31 -6.57 -17.45 29.50
C LYS A 31 -5.17 -17.39 30.10
N LEU A 32 -4.42 -16.30 29.87
CA LEU A 32 -3.06 -16.17 30.38
C LEU A 32 -2.99 -15.88 31.89
N GLY A 33 -4.10 -15.53 32.54
CA GLY A 33 -4.23 -15.53 34.01
C GLY A 33 -3.19 -14.73 34.79
N LEU A 34 -2.49 -13.78 34.15
CA LEU A 34 -1.35 -13.09 34.75
C LEU A 34 -1.81 -12.09 35.82
N SER A 35 -1.08 -12.04 36.93
CA SER A 35 -1.33 -11.10 38.02
C SER A 35 -0.01 -10.69 38.68
N HIS A 36 -0.03 -9.71 39.57
CA HIS A 36 1.15 -9.39 40.38
C HIS A 36 1.65 -10.56 41.24
N ARG A 37 0.74 -11.46 41.67
CA ARG A 37 1.09 -12.63 42.49
C ARG A 37 1.58 -13.80 41.64
N GLU A 38 1.02 -13.95 40.44
CA GLU A 38 1.40 -14.95 39.46
C GLU A 38 1.74 -14.26 38.14
N PRO A 39 2.93 -13.65 38.04
CA PRO A 39 3.27 -12.78 36.92
C PRO A 39 3.75 -13.58 35.71
N THR A 40 3.70 -14.91 35.71
CA THR A 40 4.26 -15.73 34.65
C THR A 40 3.45 -17.01 34.45
N VAL A 41 3.16 -17.29 33.18
CA VAL A 41 2.65 -18.57 32.72
C VAL A 41 3.70 -19.25 31.85
N VAL A 42 3.83 -20.55 32.04
CA VAL A 42 4.72 -21.42 31.26
C VAL A 42 3.91 -22.13 30.19
N VAL A 43 4.41 -22.14 28.96
CA VAL A 43 3.83 -22.92 27.86
C VAL A 43 4.71 -24.13 27.60
N GLY A 44 4.10 -25.30 27.46
CA GLY A 44 4.83 -26.53 27.15
C GLY A 44 3.93 -27.68 26.74
N ARG A 45 4.52 -28.82 26.39
CA ARG A 45 3.79 -29.96 25.83
C ARG A 45 2.92 -30.67 26.84
N PHE A 46 3.42 -30.88 28.05
CA PHE A 46 2.75 -31.71 29.05
C PHE A 46 2.34 -30.88 30.25
N ASN A 47 1.05 -30.91 30.58
CA ASN A 47 0.53 -30.30 31.80
C ASN A 47 1.21 -30.92 33.03
N GLN A 48 1.97 -30.12 33.79
CA GLN A 48 2.62 -30.57 35.02
C GLN A 48 1.67 -30.60 36.24
N GLN A 49 0.35 -30.49 36.07
CA GLN A 49 -0.62 -30.24 37.16
C GLN A 49 -0.22 -29.05 38.04
N ARG A 50 0.34 -28.00 37.43
CA ARG A 50 0.77 -26.79 38.12
C ARG A 50 -0.09 -25.60 37.69
N PRO A 51 -0.58 -24.77 38.63
CA PRO A 51 -1.16 -23.47 38.28
C PRO A 51 -0.13 -22.64 37.49
N GLY A 52 -0.59 -21.89 36.49
CA GLY A 52 0.27 -21.12 35.60
C GLY A 52 0.96 -21.94 34.49
N PHE A 53 0.40 -23.08 34.09
CA PHE A 53 0.90 -23.87 32.96
C PHE A 53 -0.14 -24.01 31.85
N ILE A 54 0.25 -23.69 30.61
CA ILE A 54 -0.56 -23.88 29.39
C ILE A 54 0.02 -25.05 28.60
N SER A 55 -0.81 -26.08 28.42
CA SER A 55 -0.44 -27.28 27.68
C SER A 55 -0.78 -27.12 26.19
N VAL A 56 0.20 -27.30 25.31
CA VAL A 56 0.00 -27.38 23.85
C VAL A 56 0.43 -28.78 23.40
N MET A 57 -0.54 -29.67 23.18
CA MET A 57 -0.32 -31.11 22.96
C MET A 57 0.17 -31.39 21.52
N SER A 58 1.44 -31.12 21.25
CA SER A 58 2.06 -31.37 19.95
C SER A 58 3.51 -31.85 20.10
N ASN A 59 3.94 -32.71 19.18
CA ASN A 59 5.30 -33.24 19.14
C ASN A 59 6.35 -32.18 18.76
N ASP A 60 5.93 -31.08 18.15
CA ASP A 60 6.80 -29.93 17.86
C ASP A 60 6.93 -28.98 19.05
N ILE A 61 6.34 -29.32 20.21
CA ILE A 61 6.39 -28.52 21.43
C ILE A 61 7.27 -29.21 22.47
N SER A 62 8.06 -28.42 23.19
CA SER A 62 8.93 -28.92 24.25
C SER A 62 8.19 -29.05 25.57
N PRO A 63 8.61 -29.92 26.50
CA PRO A 63 7.99 -30.01 27.82
C PRO A 63 7.97 -28.66 28.54
N LEU A 64 9.00 -27.85 28.34
CA LEU A 64 9.07 -26.43 28.68
C LEU A 64 9.48 -25.69 27.40
N HIS A 65 8.58 -24.90 26.81
CA HIS A 65 8.81 -24.30 25.50
C HIS A 65 9.06 -22.80 25.60
N CYS A 66 8.18 -22.07 26.29
CA CYS A 66 8.35 -20.63 26.47
C CYS A 66 7.67 -20.14 27.76
N LYS A 67 7.88 -18.88 28.10
CA LYS A 67 7.23 -18.20 29.23
C LYS A 67 6.55 -16.94 28.74
N ILE A 68 5.37 -16.65 29.27
CA ILE A 68 4.66 -15.40 29.05
C ILE A 68 4.47 -14.73 30.40
N SER A 69 5.00 -13.52 30.56
CA SER A 69 5.04 -12.82 31.84
C SER A 69 4.48 -11.41 31.78
N LEU A 70 3.90 -10.96 32.89
CA LEU A 70 3.48 -9.58 33.09
C LEU A 70 4.67 -8.78 33.61
N HIS A 71 5.05 -7.75 32.87
CA HIS A 71 6.11 -6.82 33.21
C HIS A 71 5.52 -5.44 33.51
N ASN A 72 5.78 -4.95 34.72
CA ASN A 72 5.41 -3.59 35.13
C ASN A 72 6.62 -2.68 34.96
N GLN A 73 6.81 -2.14 33.75
CA GLN A 73 7.82 -1.10 33.52
C GLN A 73 7.12 0.27 33.50
N GLY A 74 7.00 0.91 34.66
CA GLY A 74 6.43 2.27 34.78
C GLY A 74 4.90 2.33 34.78
N GLU A 75 4.32 3.34 34.11
CA GLU A 75 2.89 3.69 34.16
C GLU A 75 1.95 2.70 33.44
N SER A 76 2.44 1.67 32.75
CA SER A 76 1.57 0.71 32.06
C SER A 76 2.12 -0.73 32.07
N PRO A 77 1.31 -1.73 32.48
CA PRO A 77 1.71 -3.14 32.44
C PRO A 77 1.83 -3.64 31.00
N ALA A 78 2.80 -4.52 30.74
CA ALA A 78 3.02 -5.14 29.43
C ALA A 78 3.17 -6.66 29.54
N VAL A 79 2.55 -7.39 28.62
CA VAL A 79 2.72 -8.84 28.52
C VAL A 79 3.92 -9.15 27.62
N VAL A 80 4.89 -9.90 28.13
CA VAL A 80 6.15 -10.23 27.46
C VAL A 80 6.25 -11.73 27.26
N LEU A 81 6.45 -12.16 26.02
CA LEU A 81 6.74 -13.54 25.67
C LEU A 81 8.27 -13.72 25.55
N ARG A 82 8.80 -14.73 26.24
CA ARG A 82 10.20 -15.15 26.19
C ARG A 82 10.29 -16.60 25.74
N ASP A 83 11.01 -16.83 24.67
CA ASP A 83 11.38 -18.18 24.25
C ASP A 83 12.44 -18.75 25.21
N GLU A 84 12.43 -20.07 25.41
CA GLU A 84 13.50 -20.79 26.11
C GLU A 84 14.33 -21.54 25.07
N PRO A 85 15.23 -20.88 24.33
CA PRO A 85 15.82 -21.41 23.10
C PRO A 85 16.66 -22.68 23.30
N ASP A 86 17.19 -22.89 24.51
CA ASP A 86 17.94 -24.11 24.85
C ASP A 86 17.02 -25.30 25.16
N ALA A 87 15.72 -25.06 25.28
CA ALA A 87 14.70 -26.07 25.57
C ALA A 87 13.63 -26.17 24.45
N SER A 88 13.35 -25.12 23.68
CA SER A 88 12.27 -25.05 22.70
C SER A 88 12.61 -25.80 21.40
N CYS A 89 11.77 -26.76 21.02
CA CYS A 89 11.92 -27.49 19.77
C CYS A 89 11.38 -26.63 18.63
N GLY A 90 12.25 -26.16 17.72
CA GLY A 90 11.82 -25.39 16.56
C GLY A 90 11.54 -23.91 16.80
N GLY A 91 11.64 -23.42 18.05
CA GLY A 91 11.55 -22.01 18.43
C GLY A 91 10.14 -21.46 18.61
N THR A 92 10.04 -20.24 19.17
CA THR A 92 8.80 -19.47 19.28
C THR A 92 8.83 -18.24 18.37
N PHE A 93 7.76 -18.02 17.63
CA PHE A 93 7.64 -16.91 16.67
C PHE A 93 6.44 -16.03 16.98
N VAL A 94 6.59 -14.73 16.72
CA VAL A 94 5.49 -13.76 16.78
C VAL A 94 5.43 -12.99 15.46
N ASN A 95 4.29 -13.04 14.77
CA ASN A 95 4.08 -12.47 13.43
C ASN A 95 5.20 -12.90 12.45
N GLY A 96 5.59 -14.17 12.47
CA GLY A 96 6.65 -14.75 11.64
C GLY A 96 8.10 -14.46 12.07
N TYR A 97 8.33 -13.59 13.06
CA TYR A 97 9.68 -13.32 13.56
C TYR A 97 10.00 -14.18 14.79
N LEU A 98 11.19 -14.78 14.81
CA LEU A 98 11.70 -15.51 15.99
C LEU A 98 11.77 -14.55 17.19
N VAL A 99 11.31 -15.02 18.34
CA VAL A 99 11.35 -14.26 19.58
C VAL A 99 12.80 -14.16 20.07
N PRO A 100 13.33 -12.94 20.33
CA PRO A 100 14.69 -12.79 20.82
C PRO A 100 14.83 -13.22 22.28
N ARG A 101 16.06 -13.51 22.72
CA ARG A 101 16.35 -13.89 24.12
C ARG A 101 15.90 -12.86 25.15
N SER A 102 15.85 -11.58 24.78
CA SER A 102 15.32 -10.50 25.63
C SER A 102 13.81 -10.63 25.90
N GLY A 103 13.11 -11.42 25.09
CA GLY A 103 11.66 -11.45 25.00
C GLY A 103 11.11 -10.38 24.08
N ARG A 104 9.82 -10.52 23.79
CA ARG A 104 9.04 -9.61 22.95
C ARG A 104 7.74 -9.23 23.66
N VAL A 105 7.41 -7.94 23.65
CA VAL A 105 6.11 -7.47 24.12
C VAL A 105 5.03 -7.94 23.16
N LEU A 106 4.02 -8.63 23.67
CA LEU A 106 2.85 -9.05 22.92
C LEU A 106 1.85 -7.90 22.82
N LYS A 107 1.23 -7.77 21.65
CA LYS A 107 0.21 -6.77 21.34
C LYS A 107 -1.05 -7.45 20.84
N TYR A 108 -2.21 -6.84 21.11
CA TYR A 108 -3.49 -7.32 20.61
C TYR A 108 -3.39 -7.67 19.10
N GLY A 109 -3.78 -8.89 18.76
CA GLY A 109 -3.79 -9.38 17.39
C GLY A 109 -2.48 -10.02 16.91
N ASP A 110 -1.45 -10.12 17.77
CA ASP A 110 -0.23 -10.86 17.44
C ASP A 110 -0.53 -12.35 17.19
N GLU A 111 -0.03 -12.88 16.06
CA GLU A 111 0.04 -14.30 15.77
C GLU A 111 1.25 -14.88 16.52
N ILE A 112 1.00 -15.81 17.43
CA ILE A 112 2.03 -16.56 18.15
C ILE A 112 2.07 -17.97 17.58
N ARG A 113 3.26 -18.41 17.17
CA ARG A 113 3.50 -19.77 16.71
C ARG A 113 4.53 -20.43 17.60
N PHE A 114 4.18 -21.60 18.13
CA PHE A 114 5.11 -22.43 18.86
C PHE A 114 5.58 -23.58 17.97
N GLY A 115 6.84 -23.98 18.10
CA GLY A 115 7.40 -25.08 17.33
C GLY A 115 7.81 -24.70 15.89
N ARG A 116 8.19 -25.72 15.11
CA ARG A 116 8.78 -25.53 13.78
C ARG A 116 7.92 -24.67 12.86
N HIS A 117 8.57 -23.73 12.18
CA HIS A 117 7.94 -22.96 11.12
C HIS A 117 7.64 -23.86 9.91
N GLY A 118 6.37 -23.94 9.50
CA GLY A 118 5.97 -24.74 8.33
C GLY A 118 4.46 -24.82 8.13
N PRO A 119 4.00 -25.23 6.93
CA PRO A 119 2.59 -25.25 6.55
C PRO A 119 1.73 -26.27 7.31
N ARG A 120 2.36 -27.22 8.04
CA ARG A 120 1.68 -28.25 8.85
C ARG A 120 1.68 -27.97 10.35
N ASN A 121 2.16 -26.80 10.76
CA ASN A 121 2.19 -26.45 12.18
C ASN A 121 0.88 -25.76 12.56
N ASP A 122 0.05 -26.49 13.30
CA ASP A 122 -1.24 -26.07 13.84
C ASP A 122 -1.14 -25.35 15.21
N ASN A 123 0.06 -25.24 15.77
CA ASN A 123 0.31 -24.59 17.07
C ASN A 123 0.39 -23.06 16.91
N VAL A 124 -0.62 -22.50 16.27
CA VAL A 124 -0.72 -21.08 15.93
C VAL A 124 -1.88 -20.47 16.71
N PHE A 125 -1.62 -19.35 17.36
CA PHE A 125 -2.53 -18.71 18.28
C PHE A 125 -2.65 -17.22 18.00
N LEU A 126 -3.86 -16.67 18.12
CA LEU A 126 -4.09 -15.24 18.16
C LEU A 126 -4.06 -14.76 19.60
N TYR A 127 -3.19 -13.80 19.92
CA TYR A 127 -3.18 -13.15 21.21
C TYR A 127 -4.21 -12.02 21.27
N VAL A 128 -5.12 -12.10 22.24
CA VAL A 128 -6.14 -11.08 22.51
C VAL A 128 -5.85 -10.47 23.86
N GLU A 129 -5.34 -9.24 23.85
CA GLU A 129 -5.05 -8.51 25.08
C GLU A 129 -6.34 -8.26 25.88
N SER A 130 -6.27 -8.53 27.17
CA SER A 130 -7.30 -8.16 28.15
C SER A 130 -6.63 -7.98 29.49
N LEU A 131 -6.66 -6.73 29.98
CA LEU A 131 -6.14 -6.33 31.29
C LEU A 131 -7.25 -6.31 32.36
N THR A 132 -8.38 -6.96 32.09
CA THR A 132 -9.48 -7.13 33.03
C THR A 132 -9.60 -8.59 33.45
N ASP A 133 -10.26 -8.83 34.58
CA ASP A 133 -10.55 -10.16 35.14
C ASP A 133 -11.52 -10.99 34.30
N ALA A 134 -11.89 -10.54 33.10
CA ALA A 134 -12.84 -11.18 32.19
C ALA A 134 -12.59 -12.70 32.06
N VAL A 135 -13.68 -13.47 32.11
CA VAL A 135 -13.63 -14.94 31.98
C VAL A 135 -13.55 -15.37 30.52
N LYS A 136 -14.11 -14.56 29.61
CA LYS A 136 -14.15 -14.80 28.17
C LYS A 136 -13.39 -13.70 27.42
N PRO A 137 -12.78 -14.02 26.26
CA PRO A 137 -12.15 -13.01 25.44
C PRO A 137 -13.19 -11.98 24.96
N PRO A 138 -12.83 -10.69 24.90
CA PRO A 138 -13.68 -9.70 24.25
C PRO A 138 -13.89 -10.08 22.78
N PRO A 139 -15.01 -9.70 22.15
CA PRO A 139 -15.22 -9.89 20.72
C PRO A 139 -14.07 -9.26 19.91
N LEU A 140 -13.60 -9.97 18.90
CA LEU A 140 -12.59 -9.42 17.99
C LEU A 140 -13.15 -8.21 17.24
N GLN A 141 -12.36 -7.13 17.21
CA GLN A 141 -12.74 -5.87 16.60
C GLN A 141 -11.89 -5.56 15.36
N GLY A 142 -12.39 -4.64 14.51
CA GLY A 142 -11.66 -4.11 13.35
C GLY A 142 -11.12 -5.18 12.40
N PHE A 143 -9.87 -5.00 11.96
CA PHE A 143 -9.16 -5.92 11.06
C PHE A 143 -9.19 -7.37 11.56
N PHE A 144 -8.92 -7.58 12.85
CA PHE A 144 -8.82 -8.91 13.45
C PHE A 144 -10.14 -9.66 13.50
N LYS A 145 -11.28 -8.98 13.32
CA LYS A 145 -12.59 -9.64 13.14
C LYS A 145 -12.64 -10.46 11.85
N LYS A 146 -12.03 -9.99 10.76
CA LYS A 146 -12.11 -10.64 9.44
C LYS A 146 -10.82 -11.29 8.96
N TYR A 147 -9.68 -10.83 9.43
CA TYR A 147 -8.37 -11.26 8.96
C TYR A 147 -7.49 -11.68 10.12
N TRP A 148 -6.44 -12.44 9.83
CA TRP A 148 -5.30 -12.57 10.73
C TRP A 148 -4.04 -12.05 10.05
N LEU A 149 -3.16 -11.48 10.87
CA LEU A 149 -1.89 -10.92 10.44
C LEU A 149 -0.83 -12.03 10.51
N GLY A 150 -0.21 -12.33 9.37
CA GLY A 150 0.84 -13.33 9.27
C GLY A 150 2.24 -12.71 9.24
N ALA A 151 3.14 -13.39 8.54
CA ALA A 151 4.53 -12.99 8.40
C ALA A 151 4.71 -11.65 7.66
N PRO A 152 5.75 -10.88 7.98
CA PRO A 152 6.14 -9.69 7.21
C PRO A 152 6.44 -10.04 5.74
N LEU A 153 6.05 -9.15 4.84
CA LEU A 153 6.43 -9.20 3.41
C LEU A 153 7.44 -8.10 3.07
N GLY A 154 7.34 -6.95 3.74
CA GLY A 154 8.23 -5.81 3.52
C GLY A 154 8.07 -4.73 4.58
N GLN A 155 9.07 -3.85 4.66
CA GLN A 155 9.07 -2.72 5.58
C GLN A 155 9.48 -1.45 4.82
N GLY A 156 8.61 -0.45 4.82
CA GLY A 156 8.91 0.91 4.39
C GLY A 156 9.21 1.82 5.58
N GLY A 157 9.47 3.10 5.31
CA GLY A 157 9.76 4.09 6.35
C GLY A 157 8.55 4.38 7.27
N TYR A 158 7.34 4.32 6.72
CA TYR A 158 6.10 4.76 7.39
C TYR A 158 5.05 3.67 7.56
N ALA A 159 5.32 2.48 7.01
CA ALA A 159 4.39 1.36 7.01
C ALA A 159 5.13 0.03 6.94
N LYS A 160 4.50 -1.01 7.47
CA LYS A 160 4.95 -2.40 7.32
C LYS A 160 3.89 -3.19 6.57
N VAL A 161 4.34 -4.00 5.62
CA VAL A 161 3.46 -4.87 4.83
C VAL A 161 3.59 -6.28 5.35
N TYR A 162 2.46 -6.91 5.65
CA TYR A 162 2.37 -8.28 6.14
C TYR A 162 1.52 -9.12 5.20
N ARG A 163 1.76 -10.43 5.19
CA ARG A 163 0.79 -11.40 4.68
C ARG A 163 -0.41 -11.37 5.62
N ALA A 164 -1.60 -11.44 5.08
CA ALA A 164 -2.81 -11.64 5.83
C ALA A 164 -3.62 -12.75 5.17
N GLU A 165 -4.53 -13.33 5.93
CA GLU A 165 -5.44 -14.33 5.39
C GLU A 165 -6.82 -14.14 6.02
N HIS A 166 -7.86 -14.34 5.21
CA HIS A 166 -9.23 -14.04 5.59
C HIS A 166 -9.83 -15.20 6.40
N ALA A 167 -10.36 -14.88 7.58
CA ALA A 167 -10.87 -15.79 8.62
C ALA A 167 -11.71 -16.95 8.07
N ARG A 168 -12.62 -16.64 7.15
CA ARG A 168 -13.61 -17.60 6.64
C ARG A 168 -13.17 -18.29 5.35
N SER A 169 -12.81 -17.50 4.35
CA SER A 169 -12.49 -17.98 3.00
C SER A 169 -11.07 -18.53 2.84
N ARG A 170 -10.18 -18.36 3.83
CA ARG A 170 -8.77 -18.79 3.75
C ARG A 170 -7.95 -18.13 2.64
N LYS A 171 -8.51 -17.11 2.00
CA LYS A 171 -7.85 -16.39 0.91
C LYS A 171 -6.73 -15.50 1.45
N LEU A 172 -5.61 -15.45 0.72
CA LEU A 172 -4.43 -14.67 1.07
C LEU A 172 -4.52 -13.24 0.56
N PHE A 173 -3.95 -12.34 1.35
CA PHE A 173 -3.91 -10.89 1.10
C PHE A 173 -2.55 -10.35 1.54
N ALA A 174 -2.21 -9.17 1.06
CA ALA A 174 -1.23 -8.31 1.71
C ALA A 174 -1.98 -7.28 2.57
N VAL A 175 -1.39 -6.86 3.68
CA VAL A 175 -1.94 -5.78 4.50
C VAL A 175 -0.83 -4.79 4.84
N LYS A 176 -1.05 -3.55 4.43
CA LYS A 176 -0.18 -2.43 4.81
C LYS A 176 -0.67 -1.84 6.11
N VAL A 177 0.19 -1.89 7.12
CA VAL A 177 -0.07 -1.37 8.47
C VAL A 177 0.70 -0.06 8.63
N VAL A 178 -0.04 1.04 8.68
CA VAL A 178 0.49 2.40 8.86
C VAL A 178 0.49 2.74 10.35
N THR A 179 1.62 3.24 10.86
CA THR A 179 1.78 3.50 12.30
C THR A 179 1.07 4.77 12.77
N PRO A 180 0.69 4.84 14.06
CA PRO A 180 -0.04 5.99 14.62
C PRO A 180 0.71 7.32 14.44
N ASP A 181 2.04 7.31 14.56
CA ASP A 181 2.87 8.51 14.38
C ASP A 181 2.68 9.16 13.00
N VAL A 182 2.45 8.36 11.96
CA VAL A 182 2.23 8.84 10.59
C VAL A 182 0.80 9.36 10.43
N VAL A 183 -0.16 8.68 11.06
CA VAL A 183 -1.57 9.08 11.06
C VAL A 183 -1.79 10.37 11.87
N ALA A 184 -1.04 10.55 12.95
CA ALA A 184 -1.16 11.67 13.90
C ALA A 184 -0.33 12.91 13.52
N ARG A 185 0.77 12.78 12.77
CA ARG A 185 1.63 13.90 12.32
C ARG A 185 1.02 14.82 11.27
N ARG A 186 -0.26 14.66 10.90
CA ARG A 186 -0.90 15.61 10.01
C ARG A 186 -1.07 16.96 10.73
N PRO A 187 -0.60 18.08 10.16
CA PRO A 187 -0.73 19.41 10.77
C PRO A 187 -2.17 19.96 10.78
N ARG A 188 -3.19 19.10 10.60
CA ARG A 188 -4.60 19.50 10.52
C ARG A 188 -5.42 18.72 11.55
N PRO A 189 -6.37 19.36 12.25
CA PRO A 189 -7.37 18.63 13.02
C PRO A 189 -8.09 17.63 12.08
N ASN A 190 -8.29 16.39 12.54
CA ASN A 190 -8.93 15.27 11.82
C ASN A 190 -8.04 14.44 10.86
N GLY A 191 -6.72 14.38 11.04
CA GLY A 191 -5.81 13.59 10.17
C GLY A 191 -6.24 12.12 9.93
N ARG A 192 -6.88 11.51 10.93
CA ARG A 192 -7.48 10.16 10.88
C ARG A 192 -8.61 10.01 9.85
N GLN A 193 -9.50 10.99 9.73
CA GLN A 193 -10.61 10.99 8.77
C GLN A 193 -10.11 11.25 7.34
N ILE A 194 -9.04 12.03 7.19
CA ILE A 194 -8.47 12.35 5.89
C ILE A 194 -7.73 11.12 5.32
N ALA A 195 -7.00 10.38 6.15
CA ALA A 195 -6.39 9.11 5.75
C ALA A 195 -7.42 8.09 5.27
N GLY A 196 -8.56 7.96 5.97
CA GLY A 196 -9.67 7.11 5.52
C GLY A 196 -10.22 7.52 4.15
N ARG A 197 -10.47 8.82 3.92
CA ARG A 197 -10.98 9.33 2.63
C ARG A 197 -10.03 9.12 1.46
N GLU A 198 -8.73 9.27 1.68
CA GLU A 198 -7.74 9.01 0.62
C GLU A 198 -7.68 7.51 0.30
N VAL A 199 -7.80 6.64 1.30
CA VAL A 199 -7.91 5.19 1.08
C VAL A 199 -9.20 4.84 0.34
N GLU A 200 -10.34 5.45 0.67
CA GLU A 200 -11.61 5.27 -0.08
C GLU A 200 -11.49 5.68 -1.54
N LEU A 201 -10.68 6.70 -1.86
CA LEU A 201 -10.44 7.10 -3.24
C LEU A 201 -9.57 6.07 -3.96
N MET A 202 -8.56 5.52 -3.30
CA MET A 202 -7.72 4.46 -3.83
C MET A 202 -8.46 3.11 -3.96
N GLU A 203 -9.41 2.80 -3.09
CA GLU A 203 -10.30 1.62 -3.20
C GLU A 203 -11.08 1.61 -4.52
N LYS A 204 -11.37 2.79 -5.08
CA LYS A 204 -12.08 2.95 -6.35
C LYS A 204 -11.18 2.81 -7.58
N LEU A 205 -9.85 2.75 -7.41
CA LEU A 205 -8.91 2.54 -8.50
C LEU A 205 -8.85 1.05 -8.88
N ARG A 206 -9.84 0.61 -9.66
CA ARG A 206 -9.89 -0.76 -10.20
C ARG A 206 -9.26 -0.81 -11.58
N HIS A 207 -8.07 -1.39 -11.68
CA HIS A 207 -7.36 -1.58 -12.94
C HIS A 207 -6.48 -2.84 -12.86
N PRO A 208 -6.38 -3.67 -13.91
CA PRO A 208 -5.63 -4.93 -13.87
C PRO A 208 -4.16 -4.77 -13.52
N ASN A 209 -3.55 -3.64 -13.86
CA ASN A 209 -2.16 -3.29 -13.54
C ASN A 209 -2.01 -2.38 -12.30
N ILE A 210 -3.02 -2.30 -11.43
CA ILE A 210 -2.94 -1.64 -10.12
C ILE A 210 -3.25 -2.69 -9.05
N VAL A 211 -2.50 -2.69 -7.95
CA VAL A 211 -2.81 -3.54 -6.79
C VAL A 211 -4.13 -3.07 -6.17
N GLN A 212 -5.13 -3.95 -6.19
CA GLN A 212 -6.46 -3.66 -5.68
C GLN A 212 -6.47 -3.57 -4.16
N ILE A 213 -6.96 -2.44 -3.63
CA ILE A 213 -7.35 -2.32 -2.22
C ILE A 213 -8.74 -2.94 -2.04
N VAL A 214 -8.85 -3.86 -1.09
CA VAL A 214 -10.04 -4.68 -0.84
C VAL A 214 -10.94 -3.99 0.18
N GLU A 215 -10.34 -3.56 1.29
CA GLU A 215 -10.96 -2.78 2.37
C GLU A 215 -9.88 -2.23 3.32
N HIS A 216 -10.27 -1.30 4.18
CA HIS A 216 -9.41 -0.76 5.23
C HIS A 216 -10.07 -0.78 6.61
N PHE A 217 -9.24 -0.83 7.65
CA PHE A 217 -9.66 -0.80 9.04
C PHE A 217 -8.83 0.18 9.83
N LEU A 218 -9.52 0.90 10.69
CA LEU A 218 -8.91 1.87 11.58
C LEU A 218 -9.19 1.41 13.01
N CYS A 219 -8.20 0.74 13.59
CA CYS A 219 -8.36 0.05 14.86
C CYS A 219 -8.17 1.03 16.03
N GLU A 220 -9.22 1.25 16.82
CA GLU A 220 -9.17 2.15 17.99
C GLU A 220 -8.24 1.67 19.10
N GLY A 221 -7.98 0.35 19.20
CA GLY A 221 -7.15 -0.21 20.27
C GLY A 221 -5.65 0.03 20.10
N ASP A 222 -5.16 0.23 18.88
CA ASP A 222 -3.72 0.43 18.62
C ASP A 222 -3.41 1.62 17.71
N ASP A 223 -4.44 2.41 17.35
CA ASP A 223 -4.39 3.58 16.47
C ASP A 223 -3.74 3.33 15.11
N LYS A 224 -3.76 2.07 14.62
CA LYS A 224 -3.20 1.71 13.32
C LYS A 224 -4.27 1.69 12.23
N LEU A 225 -3.82 2.06 11.03
CA LEU A 225 -4.58 1.88 9.79
C LEU A 225 -4.08 0.62 9.08
N TYR A 226 -4.99 -0.34 8.89
CA TYR A 226 -4.77 -1.58 8.17
C TYR A 226 -5.43 -1.46 6.79
N ILE A 227 -4.63 -1.51 5.73
CA ILE A 227 -5.12 -1.45 4.34
C ILE A 227 -4.94 -2.84 3.75
N VAL A 228 -6.04 -3.56 3.55
CA VAL A 228 -6.04 -4.91 2.97
C VAL A 228 -6.02 -4.78 1.45
N MET A 229 -5.11 -5.48 0.81
CA MET A 229 -4.90 -5.46 -0.63
C MET A 229 -4.68 -6.88 -1.18
N GLU A 230 -4.87 -7.05 -2.48
CA GLU A 230 -4.51 -8.32 -3.12
C GLU A 230 -3.03 -8.66 -2.89
N LEU A 231 -2.71 -9.95 -2.76
CA LEU A 231 -1.35 -10.43 -2.63
C LEU A 231 -0.76 -10.74 -4.01
N VAL A 232 0.39 -10.13 -4.34
CA VAL A 232 1.15 -10.44 -5.55
C VAL A 232 2.46 -11.13 -5.14
N GLU A 233 2.62 -12.41 -5.50
CA GLU A 233 3.59 -13.29 -4.84
C GLU A 233 5.00 -13.28 -5.47
N LYS A 234 5.18 -12.86 -6.73
CA LYS A 234 6.50 -12.96 -7.41
C LYS A 234 7.44 -11.78 -7.11
N GLY A 235 7.16 -11.03 -6.06
CA GLY A 235 8.01 -9.92 -5.61
C GLY A 235 7.99 -8.71 -6.55
N ASP A 236 9.04 -7.90 -6.43
CA ASP A 236 9.14 -6.60 -7.08
C ASP A 236 10.01 -6.61 -8.34
N LEU A 237 9.75 -5.65 -9.24
CA LEU A 237 10.43 -5.52 -10.53
C LEU A 237 11.91 -5.19 -10.38
N TYR A 238 12.32 -4.55 -9.27
CA TYR A 238 13.72 -4.25 -9.00
C TYR A 238 14.54 -5.54 -8.87
N ARG A 239 14.14 -6.42 -7.95
CA ARG A 239 14.80 -7.73 -7.75
C ARG A 239 14.69 -8.58 -9.00
N TYR A 240 13.48 -8.66 -9.58
CA TYR A 240 13.23 -9.42 -10.79
C TYR A 240 14.17 -9.05 -11.95
N THR A 241 14.36 -7.75 -12.18
CA THR A 241 15.26 -7.24 -13.23
C THR A 241 16.71 -7.64 -12.94
N ARG A 242 17.18 -7.46 -11.70
CA ARG A 242 18.56 -7.79 -11.32
C ARG A 242 18.85 -9.28 -11.46
N ASP A 243 17.93 -10.12 -10.99
CA ASP A 243 18.06 -11.57 -11.04
C ASP A 243 18.01 -12.08 -12.50
N SER A 244 17.29 -11.38 -13.37
CA SER A 244 17.23 -11.68 -14.82
C SER A 244 18.42 -11.15 -15.63
N GLY A 245 19.32 -10.36 -15.03
CA GLY A 245 20.41 -9.70 -15.78
C GLY A 245 19.92 -8.56 -16.70
N GLY A 246 18.79 -7.92 -16.37
CA GLY A 246 18.11 -6.94 -17.21
C GLY A 246 16.88 -7.52 -17.91
N LEU A 247 16.08 -6.66 -18.53
CA LEU A 247 14.92 -7.05 -19.33
C LEU A 247 15.19 -6.82 -20.82
N SER A 248 14.74 -7.77 -21.65
CA SER A 248 14.74 -7.58 -23.10
C SER A 248 13.75 -6.47 -23.51
N GLU A 249 13.98 -5.87 -24.68
CA GLU A 249 13.09 -4.82 -25.21
C GLU A 249 11.63 -5.26 -25.28
N ILE A 250 11.37 -6.51 -25.68
CA ILE A 250 10.00 -7.06 -25.77
C ILE A 250 9.31 -7.02 -24.41
N ARG A 251 9.99 -7.50 -23.36
CA ARG A 251 9.43 -7.50 -22.00
C ARG A 251 9.29 -6.10 -21.46
N MET A 252 10.27 -5.23 -21.73
CA MET A 252 10.23 -3.84 -21.30
C MET A 252 9.09 -3.07 -21.98
N ARG A 253 8.85 -3.30 -23.28
CA ARG A 253 7.70 -2.74 -23.99
C ARG A 253 6.41 -3.08 -23.25
N ASP A 254 6.20 -4.34 -22.90
CA ASP A 254 4.98 -4.78 -22.24
C ASP A 254 4.83 -4.17 -20.84
N VAL A 255 5.93 -4.04 -20.09
CA VAL A 255 5.95 -3.34 -18.78
C VAL A 255 5.63 -1.85 -18.94
N VAL A 256 6.27 -1.14 -19.88
CA VAL A 256 6.00 0.29 -20.13
C VAL A 256 4.54 0.50 -20.48
N TYR A 257 3.97 -0.34 -21.35
CA TYR A 257 2.57 -0.24 -21.75
C TYR A 257 1.62 -0.41 -20.57
N GLN A 258 1.81 -1.47 -19.77
CA GLN A 258 1.00 -1.76 -18.58
C GLN A 258 1.04 -0.63 -17.55
N ILE A 259 2.24 -0.11 -17.24
CA ILE A 259 2.39 1.00 -16.29
C ILE A 259 1.75 2.27 -16.84
N SER A 260 1.97 2.59 -18.11
CA SER A 260 1.41 3.79 -18.75
C SER A 260 -0.11 3.79 -18.73
N ARG A 261 -0.73 2.64 -19.05
CA ARG A 261 -2.18 2.47 -19.00
C ARG A 261 -2.75 2.65 -17.59
N ALA A 262 -2.15 2.00 -16.60
CA ALA A 262 -2.57 2.14 -15.21
C ALA A 262 -2.45 3.59 -14.71
N MET A 263 -1.34 4.25 -15.02
CA MET A 263 -1.12 5.62 -14.59
C MET A 263 -2.01 6.61 -15.33
N MET A 264 -2.28 6.42 -16.63
CA MET A 264 -3.28 7.19 -17.35
C MET A 264 -4.67 7.08 -16.68
N PHE A 265 -5.09 5.86 -16.35
CA PHE A 265 -6.35 5.60 -15.63
C PHE A 265 -6.42 6.31 -14.26
N ALA A 266 -5.32 6.33 -13.52
CA ALA A 266 -5.21 6.99 -12.22
C ALA A 266 -5.18 8.53 -12.35
N HIS A 267 -4.41 9.06 -13.31
CA HIS A 267 -4.30 10.49 -13.61
C HIS A 267 -5.67 11.08 -14.00
N ASP A 268 -6.46 10.36 -14.80
CA ASP A 268 -7.84 10.74 -15.16
C ASP A 268 -8.78 10.86 -13.94
N ARG A 269 -8.42 10.22 -12.82
CA ARG A 269 -9.14 10.28 -11.53
C ARG A 269 -8.49 11.23 -10.52
N GLY A 270 -7.52 12.03 -10.96
CA GLY A 270 -6.83 13.01 -10.14
C GLY A 270 -5.79 12.42 -9.19
N VAL A 271 -5.39 11.15 -9.38
CA VAL A 271 -4.42 10.48 -8.52
C VAL A 271 -3.04 10.52 -9.15
N VAL A 272 -2.08 11.12 -8.45
CA VAL A 272 -0.65 11.08 -8.79
C VAL A 272 0.03 10.08 -7.87
N HIS A 273 0.95 9.26 -8.37
CA HIS A 273 1.65 8.30 -7.53
C HIS A 273 2.83 8.93 -6.77
N ARG A 274 3.68 9.71 -7.44
CA ARG A 274 4.83 10.47 -6.87
C ARG A 274 5.99 9.66 -6.29
N ASP A 275 5.91 8.33 -6.28
CA ASP A 275 6.97 7.42 -5.79
C ASP A 275 7.01 6.16 -6.68
N LEU A 276 6.82 6.34 -7.99
CA LEU A 276 7.01 5.23 -8.93
C LEU A 276 8.48 4.86 -8.97
N LYS A 277 8.78 3.60 -8.66
CA LYS A 277 10.11 3.01 -8.71
C LYS A 277 10.00 1.51 -8.90
N PRO A 278 11.07 0.81 -9.33
CA PRO A 278 10.97 -0.62 -9.62
C PRO A 278 10.56 -1.47 -8.41
N SER A 279 10.84 -1.04 -7.17
CA SER A 279 10.40 -1.76 -5.96
C SER A 279 8.90 -1.65 -5.66
N ASN A 280 8.19 -0.67 -6.27
CA ASN A 280 6.75 -0.47 -6.11
C ASN A 280 5.96 -1.06 -7.30
N ILE A 281 6.64 -1.74 -8.22
CA ILE A 281 6.02 -2.48 -9.33
C ILE A 281 6.16 -3.96 -9.01
N LEU A 282 5.05 -4.64 -8.77
CA LEU A 282 5.03 -6.07 -8.45
C LEU A 282 4.87 -6.90 -9.71
N VAL A 283 5.59 -8.02 -9.79
CA VAL A 283 5.47 -8.97 -10.89
C VAL A 283 4.35 -9.95 -10.55
N ALA A 284 3.29 -9.98 -11.36
CA ALA A 284 2.18 -10.92 -11.21
C ALA A 284 2.41 -12.22 -11.99
N LYS A 285 3.00 -12.11 -13.18
CA LYS A 285 3.35 -13.24 -14.07
C LYS A 285 4.65 -12.94 -14.79
N GLU A 286 5.47 -13.95 -15.05
CA GLU A 286 6.77 -13.74 -15.72
C GLU A 286 6.68 -13.83 -17.25
N TYR A 287 5.84 -14.75 -17.75
CA TYR A 287 5.67 -15.04 -19.18
C TYR A 287 4.18 -15.29 -19.54
N PRO A 288 3.55 -14.42 -20.35
CA PRO A 288 3.99 -13.04 -20.62
C PRO A 288 4.14 -12.26 -19.32
N ILE A 289 5.00 -11.24 -19.31
CA ILE A 289 5.25 -10.45 -18.10
C ILE A 289 4.00 -9.62 -17.78
N LEU A 290 3.44 -9.82 -16.59
CA LEU A 290 2.34 -9.02 -16.06
C LEU A 290 2.79 -8.30 -14.81
N VAL A 291 2.53 -7.00 -14.73
CA VAL A 291 2.93 -6.15 -13.60
C VAL A 291 1.75 -5.42 -12.99
N LYS A 292 1.83 -5.16 -11.68
CA LYS A 292 0.87 -4.36 -10.93
C LYS A 292 1.59 -3.26 -10.15
N ILE A 293 1.07 -2.05 -10.23
CA ILE A 293 1.57 -0.90 -9.47
C ILE A 293 1.03 -0.97 -8.05
N ALA A 294 1.91 -0.97 -7.05
CA ALA A 294 1.57 -0.93 -5.62
C ALA A 294 1.80 0.48 -5.04
N ASP A 295 1.44 0.69 -3.76
CA ASP A 295 1.86 1.86 -2.97
C ASP A 295 1.45 3.27 -3.48
N PHE A 296 0.28 3.40 -4.13
CA PHE A 296 -0.38 4.69 -4.40
C PHE A 296 -0.61 5.57 -3.15
N GLY A 297 -0.49 4.97 -1.97
CA GLY A 297 -0.88 5.55 -0.69
C GLY A 297 0.15 6.44 -0.01
N ASP A 298 1.46 6.28 -0.20
CA ASP A 298 2.40 7.00 0.70
C ASP A 298 2.39 8.51 0.48
N ALA A 299 2.29 8.97 -0.77
CA ALA A 299 2.27 10.40 -1.05
C ALA A 299 0.90 11.07 -0.85
N ASN A 300 -0.18 10.28 -0.97
CA ASN A 300 -1.55 10.76 -0.76
C ASN A 300 -1.92 10.71 0.73
N ILE A 301 -1.66 9.58 1.42
CA ILE A 301 -1.92 9.36 2.86
C ILE A 301 -1.01 10.20 3.77
N CYS A 302 0.21 10.55 3.35
CA CYS A 302 1.10 11.32 4.22
C CYS A 302 1.08 12.84 3.96
N GLY A 303 0.35 13.29 2.92
CA GLY A 303 0.26 14.69 2.51
C GLY A 303 1.57 15.29 1.98
N ASP A 304 1.53 16.52 1.45
CA ASP A 304 2.71 17.21 0.88
C ASP A 304 3.85 17.45 1.89
N SER A 305 3.57 17.32 3.19
CA SER A 305 4.56 17.47 4.27
C SER A 305 5.44 16.24 4.47
N ALA A 306 5.05 15.08 3.93
CA ALA A 306 5.90 13.89 3.86
C ALA A 306 6.80 13.90 2.62
N ARG A 307 7.23 15.10 2.18
CA ARG A 307 8.42 15.24 1.33
C ARG A 307 9.55 14.49 2.00
N PHE A 308 9.80 13.29 1.51
CA PHE A 308 10.96 12.41 1.69
C PHE A 308 12.00 12.93 2.71
N THR A 309 11.67 12.91 4.00
CA THR A 309 12.58 13.30 5.09
C THR A 309 13.60 12.22 5.42
N SER A 310 13.69 11.18 4.60
CA SER A 310 14.81 10.26 4.61
C SER A 310 15.51 10.34 3.26
N ILE A 311 16.80 10.68 3.30
CA ILE A 311 17.78 10.47 2.22
C ILE A 311 17.98 8.95 2.08
N VAL A 312 16.88 8.21 1.87
CA VAL A 312 16.81 6.75 1.83
C VAL A 312 15.85 6.27 0.73
N GLY A 313 15.21 7.18 -0.01
CA GLY A 313 14.69 6.89 -1.36
C GLY A 313 15.80 7.14 -2.39
N THR A 314 15.90 6.31 -3.42
CA THR A 314 16.87 6.57 -4.51
C THR A 314 16.39 7.78 -5.32
N PRO A 315 17.03 8.95 -5.23
CA PRO A 315 16.53 10.22 -5.81
C PRO A 315 16.44 10.18 -7.35
N VAL A 316 17.04 9.17 -7.98
CA VAL A 316 17.13 9.00 -9.43
C VAL A 316 15.78 8.78 -10.13
N TYR A 317 14.75 8.34 -9.42
CA TYR A 317 13.40 8.15 -9.98
C TYR A 317 12.50 9.39 -9.80
N CYS A 318 12.95 10.37 -9.02
CA CYS A 318 12.21 11.60 -8.76
C CYS A 318 12.42 12.60 -9.90
N ALA A 319 11.33 13.18 -10.38
CA ALA A 319 11.40 14.21 -11.40
C ALA A 319 12.07 15.49 -10.86
N PRO A 320 12.87 16.19 -11.67
CA PRO A 320 13.65 17.35 -11.21
C PRO A 320 12.80 18.53 -10.72
N GLU A 321 11.55 18.61 -11.16
CA GLU A 321 10.63 19.67 -10.75
C GLU A 321 10.03 19.47 -9.34
N ILE A 322 10.15 18.29 -8.74
CA ILE A 322 9.56 18.01 -7.41
C ILE A 322 10.11 18.97 -6.35
N ASP A 323 11.39 19.32 -6.45
CA ASP A 323 12.05 20.24 -5.51
C ASP A 323 11.79 21.73 -5.82
N THR A 324 11.41 22.06 -7.06
CA THR A 324 11.28 23.45 -7.54
C THR A 324 9.85 23.94 -7.68
N ALA A 325 8.85 23.06 -7.55
CA ALA A 325 7.45 23.37 -7.85
C ALA A 325 6.80 24.44 -6.95
N GLY A 326 7.37 24.74 -5.77
CA GLY A 326 6.83 25.76 -4.85
C GLY A 326 5.31 25.65 -4.66
N GLU A 327 4.59 26.76 -4.74
CA GLU A 327 3.12 26.86 -4.62
C GLU A 327 2.34 26.55 -5.91
N LYS A 328 3.01 26.36 -7.06
CA LYS A 328 2.34 26.21 -8.37
C LYS A 328 1.82 24.79 -8.65
N GLY A 329 2.12 23.83 -7.76
CA GLY A 329 1.77 22.42 -7.94
C GLY A 329 2.64 21.74 -9.01
N TYR A 330 2.94 20.46 -8.80
CA TYR A 330 3.58 19.60 -9.82
C TYR A 330 2.53 19.01 -10.75
N THR A 331 2.95 18.63 -11.96
CA THR A 331 2.07 18.01 -12.96
C THR A 331 2.10 16.48 -12.85
N PHE A 332 1.10 15.78 -13.43
CA PHE A 332 1.08 14.32 -13.57
C PHE A 332 2.33 13.73 -14.27
N LYS A 333 3.11 14.57 -14.97
CA LYS A 333 4.33 14.18 -15.69
C LYS A 333 5.52 13.83 -14.78
N VAL A 334 5.42 14.03 -13.47
CA VAL A 334 6.40 13.50 -12.52
C VAL A 334 6.46 11.97 -12.62
N ASP A 335 5.30 11.31 -12.70
CA ASP A 335 5.20 9.86 -12.86
C ASP A 335 5.74 9.40 -14.22
N SER A 336 5.63 10.23 -15.26
CA SER A 336 6.21 9.96 -16.58
C SER A 336 7.74 9.96 -16.54
N PHE A 337 8.36 10.85 -15.77
CA PHE A 337 9.81 10.82 -15.57
C PHE A 337 10.25 9.53 -14.85
N SER A 338 9.54 9.17 -13.78
CA SER A 338 9.80 7.95 -13.03
C SER A 338 9.71 6.70 -13.92
N LEU A 339 8.73 6.63 -14.82
CA LEU A 339 8.63 5.56 -15.82
C LEU A 339 9.83 5.50 -16.76
N GLY A 340 10.34 6.66 -17.21
CA GLY A 340 11.57 6.73 -18.00
C GLY A 340 12.79 6.19 -17.25
N ALA A 341 12.91 6.53 -15.96
CA ALA A 341 13.99 6.05 -15.10
C ALA A 341 13.90 4.54 -14.83
N ILE A 342 12.68 4.03 -14.60
CA ILE A 342 12.39 2.58 -14.48
C ILE A 342 12.81 1.86 -15.76
N ALA A 343 12.38 2.34 -16.93
CA ALA A 343 12.72 1.72 -18.20
C ALA A 343 14.24 1.72 -18.47
N HIS A 344 14.93 2.82 -18.17
CA HIS A 344 16.38 2.91 -18.28
C HIS A 344 17.07 1.86 -17.38
N PHE A 345 16.69 1.78 -16.11
CA PHE A 345 17.23 0.80 -15.18
C PHE A 345 16.95 -0.63 -15.64
N CYS A 346 15.71 -0.94 -16.02
CA CYS A 346 15.34 -2.29 -16.43
C CYS A 346 16.07 -2.77 -17.69
N LEU A 347 16.38 -1.87 -18.63
CA LEU A 347 17.11 -2.19 -19.85
C LEU A 347 18.63 -2.29 -19.65
N THR A 348 19.19 -1.48 -18.74
CA THR A 348 20.66 -1.28 -18.66
C THR A 348 21.30 -1.75 -17.35
N LEU A 349 20.48 -2.13 -16.37
CA LEU A 349 20.88 -2.32 -14.96
C LEU A 349 21.57 -1.11 -14.32
N SER A 350 21.44 0.06 -14.94
CA SER A 350 22.08 1.29 -14.50
C SER A 350 21.05 2.39 -14.38
N GLU A 351 21.19 3.23 -13.36
CA GLU A 351 20.31 4.38 -13.16
C GLU A 351 20.61 5.46 -14.20
N PRO A 352 19.62 6.28 -14.61
CA PRO A 352 19.86 7.37 -15.54
C PRO A 352 20.77 8.42 -14.90
N VAL A 353 21.78 8.88 -15.66
CA VAL A 353 22.74 9.88 -15.19
C VAL A 353 22.50 11.20 -15.90
N PHE A 354 22.44 12.29 -15.13
CA PHE A 354 22.34 13.66 -15.66
C PHE A 354 23.65 14.40 -15.39
N THR A 355 24.35 14.80 -16.45
CA THR A 355 25.61 15.54 -16.36
C THR A 355 25.35 17.04 -16.32
N ASP A 356 25.84 17.69 -15.28
CA ASP A 356 25.76 19.13 -15.07
C ASP A 356 26.92 19.89 -15.73
N LYS A 357 27.87 19.20 -16.38
CA LYS A 357 29.03 19.80 -17.04
C LYS A 357 29.25 19.26 -18.44
N ARG A 358 29.68 20.14 -19.36
CA ARG A 358 30.22 19.75 -20.67
C ARG A 358 31.60 19.10 -20.51
N ARG A 359 32.12 18.50 -21.58
CA ARG A 359 33.49 17.93 -21.60
C ARG A 359 34.58 18.97 -21.28
N ASP A 360 34.31 20.24 -21.55
CA ASP A 360 35.20 21.38 -21.25
C ASP A 360 35.07 21.90 -19.81
N GLY A 361 34.24 21.28 -18.97
CA GLY A 361 34.03 21.67 -17.58
C GLY A 361 32.96 22.74 -17.35
N THR A 362 32.37 23.32 -18.40
CA THR A 362 31.35 24.36 -18.27
C THR A 362 30.01 23.81 -17.75
N PRO A 363 29.33 24.47 -16.79
CA PRO A 363 28.03 24.04 -16.29
C PRO A 363 26.94 24.04 -17.38
N ILE A 364 26.06 23.04 -17.36
CA ILE A 364 24.89 22.93 -18.23
C ILE A 364 23.63 23.04 -17.38
N THR A 365 22.74 23.97 -17.73
CA THR A 365 21.40 24.07 -17.15
C THR A 365 20.37 24.22 -18.28
N PRO A 366 19.41 23.28 -18.40
CA PRO A 366 19.25 22.07 -17.60
C PRO A 366 20.35 21.03 -17.87
N PRO A 367 20.69 20.14 -16.91
CA PRO A 367 21.71 19.13 -17.11
C PRO A 367 21.33 18.17 -18.25
N LYS A 368 22.34 17.58 -18.89
CA LYS A 368 22.16 16.70 -20.04
C LYS A 368 22.05 15.24 -19.59
N LEU A 369 21.05 14.51 -20.08
CA LEU A 369 20.95 13.07 -19.91
C LEU A 369 22.11 12.35 -20.62
N ASP A 370 22.88 11.55 -19.88
CA ASP A 370 23.82 10.61 -20.47
C ASP A 370 23.09 9.38 -20.99
N LEU A 371 23.37 9.06 -22.26
CA LEU A 371 22.77 7.95 -23.00
C LEU A 371 23.79 6.86 -23.27
N SER A 372 24.97 6.92 -22.66
CA SER A 372 26.07 5.96 -22.87
C SER A 372 25.65 4.53 -22.58
N HIS A 373 24.88 4.30 -21.50
CA HIS A 373 24.36 2.97 -21.16
C HIS A 373 23.34 2.46 -22.18
N LEU A 374 22.39 3.30 -22.61
CA LEU A 374 21.43 2.92 -23.65
C LEU A 374 22.09 2.64 -25.01
N ARG A 375 23.22 3.29 -25.33
CA ARG A 375 23.98 3.02 -26.56
C ARG A 375 24.80 1.73 -26.53
N LYS A 376 25.04 1.15 -25.35
CA LYS A 376 25.81 -0.09 -25.18
C LYS A 376 24.96 -1.35 -25.31
N ILE A 377 23.64 -1.21 -25.35
CA ILE A 377 22.70 -2.32 -25.45
C ILE A 377 22.01 -2.31 -26.83
N GLU A 378 21.60 -3.48 -27.28
CA GLU A 378 20.85 -3.65 -28.52
C GLU A 378 19.35 -3.39 -28.27
N ILE A 379 18.91 -2.17 -28.55
CA ILE A 379 17.49 -1.77 -28.51
C ILE A 379 17.15 -0.95 -29.75
N SER A 380 15.87 -0.94 -30.13
CA SER A 380 15.37 -0.14 -31.24
C SER A 380 15.46 1.36 -30.97
N ASP A 381 15.57 2.14 -32.04
CA ASP A 381 15.47 3.61 -31.97
C ASP A 381 14.13 4.06 -31.38
N ALA A 382 13.06 3.27 -31.54
CA ALA A 382 11.76 3.56 -30.96
C ALA A 382 11.79 3.47 -29.43
N MET A 383 12.35 2.39 -28.86
CA MET A 383 12.51 2.25 -27.41
C MET A 383 13.45 3.33 -26.86
N ALA A 384 14.61 3.54 -27.49
CA ALA A 384 15.56 4.56 -27.06
C ALA A 384 14.97 5.98 -27.11
N SER A 385 14.18 6.30 -28.15
CA SER A 385 13.48 7.59 -28.28
C SER A 385 12.40 7.78 -27.21
N LEU A 386 11.65 6.72 -26.89
CA LEU A 386 10.64 6.74 -25.84
C LEU A 386 11.24 7.04 -24.47
N VAL A 387 12.28 6.30 -24.08
CA VAL A 387 12.98 6.51 -22.79
C VAL A 387 13.55 7.92 -22.68
N LYS A 388 14.18 8.44 -23.75
CA LYS A 388 14.68 9.83 -23.80
C LYS A 388 13.57 10.85 -23.61
N SER A 389 12.42 10.64 -24.23
CA SER A 389 11.29 11.57 -24.20
C SER A 389 10.57 11.60 -22.84
N LEU A 390 10.68 10.51 -22.07
CA LEU A 390 10.22 10.42 -20.68
C LEU A 390 11.20 11.09 -19.70
N LEU A 391 12.50 10.99 -19.95
CA LEU A 391 13.57 11.56 -19.12
C LEU A 391 13.90 13.04 -19.44
N LEU A 392 13.04 13.74 -20.18
CA LEU A 392 13.23 15.16 -20.45
C LEU A 392 13.14 15.96 -19.15
N TRP A 393 14.14 16.81 -18.92
CA TRP A 393 14.21 17.68 -17.74
C TRP A 393 13.02 18.63 -17.66
N ASN A 394 12.70 19.28 -18.78
CA ASN A 394 11.58 20.22 -18.89
C ASN A 394 10.23 19.46 -18.94
N PRO A 395 9.35 19.59 -17.93
CA PRO A 395 8.07 18.88 -17.89
C PRO A 395 7.14 19.24 -19.06
N GLN A 396 7.17 20.47 -19.57
CA GLN A 396 6.31 20.89 -20.67
C GLN A 396 6.61 20.08 -21.96
N GLN A 397 7.87 19.70 -22.17
CA GLN A 397 8.31 18.91 -23.32
C GLN A 397 8.22 17.39 -23.07
N ARG A 398 8.17 16.96 -21.81
CA ARG A 398 8.09 15.55 -21.42
C ARG A 398 6.78 14.90 -21.88
N LEU A 399 6.85 13.64 -22.32
CA LEU A 399 5.69 12.85 -22.70
C LEU A 399 4.71 12.67 -21.52
N THR A 400 3.41 12.63 -21.83
CA THR A 400 2.35 12.20 -20.92
C THR A 400 2.12 10.69 -21.06
N MET A 401 1.51 10.06 -20.05
CA MET A 401 1.15 8.63 -20.12
C MET A 401 0.24 8.29 -21.31
N GLU A 402 -0.69 9.19 -21.65
CA GLU A 402 -1.54 9.09 -22.83
C GLU A 402 -0.71 9.02 -24.12
N ARG A 403 0.25 9.94 -24.30
CA ARG A 403 1.12 9.92 -25.49
C ARG A 403 2.06 8.73 -25.52
N VAL A 404 2.42 8.16 -24.37
CA VAL A 404 3.15 6.89 -24.31
C VAL A 404 2.27 5.76 -24.83
N CYS A 405 1.01 5.64 -24.38
CA CYS A 405 0.10 4.60 -24.84
C CYS A 405 -0.11 4.62 -26.36
N SER A 406 -0.11 5.81 -26.97
CA SER A 406 -0.22 6.00 -28.43
C SER A 406 1.12 5.98 -29.18
N HIS A 407 2.23 5.64 -28.52
CA HIS A 407 3.54 5.63 -29.14
C HIS A 407 3.69 4.48 -30.15
N ARG A 408 4.40 4.71 -31.26
CA ARG A 408 4.61 3.73 -32.36
C ARG A 408 5.12 2.36 -31.91
N LEU A 409 5.81 2.29 -30.78
CA LEU A 409 6.30 1.06 -30.17
C LEU A 409 5.16 0.08 -29.84
N PHE A 410 3.95 0.59 -29.62
CA PHE A 410 2.75 -0.17 -29.25
C PHE A 410 1.75 -0.33 -30.40
N ALA A 411 2.06 0.17 -31.60
CA ALA A 411 1.19 0.06 -32.78
C ALA A 411 1.10 -1.38 -33.34
N HIS A 412 1.87 -2.33 -32.80
CA HIS A 412 1.88 -3.72 -33.24
C HIS A 412 0.72 -4.52 -32.59
N PRO A 413 -0.06 -5.30 -33.34
CA PRO A 413 -1.27 -5.99 -32.85
C PRO A 413 -1.05 -7.00 -31.71
N TYR A 414 0.19 -7.42 -31.45
CA TYR A 414 0.55 -8.26 -30.30
C TYR A 414 0.34 -7.59 -28.93
N VAL A 415 0.27 -6.25 -28.88
CA VAL A 415 0.00 -5.51 -27.63
C VAL A 415 -1.51 -5.53 -27.30
N ALA A 416 -2.38 -5.78 -28.28
CA ALA A 416 -3.83 -5.80 -28.11
C ALA A 416 -4.38 -7.11 -27.54
N ALA A 417 -3.60 -8.21 -27.57
CA ALA A 417 -4.02 -9.54 -27.11
C ALA A 417 -3.75 -9.82 -25.62
N TYR A 418 -3.60 -8.77 -24.80
CA TYR A 418 -3.63 -8.91 -23.35
C TYR A 418 -5.08 -9.02 -22.89
N ASP A 419 -5.73 -10.12 -23.26
CA ASP A 419 -6.88 -10.62 -22.50
C ASP A 419 -6.32 -10.99 -21.13
N PHE A 420 -6.56 -10.10 -20.16
CA PHE A 420 -6.34 -10.46 -18.77
C PHE A 420 -7.30 -11.61 -18.49
N PRO A 421 -6.82 -12.79 -18.07
CA PRO A 421 -7.75 -13.80 -17.62
C PRO A 421 -8.60 -13.18 -16.51
N ASP A 422 -9.91 -13.41 -16.56
CA ASP A 422 -10.88 -13.06 -15.50
C ASP A 422 -10.55 -13.71 -14.14
N ASP A 423 -9.44 -14.46 -14.06
CA ASP A 423 -8.74 -14.92 -12.87
C ASP A 423 -8.13 -13.75 -12.06
N ASP A 424 -8.83 -12.63 -11.90
CA ASP A 424 -8.68 -11.87 -10.67
C ASP A 424 -9.18 -12.80 -9.56
N PRO A 425 -8.35 -13.25 -8.59
CA PRO A 425 -8.84 -14.09 -7.53
C PRO A 425 -9.97 -13.41 -6.72
N LEU A 426 -10.16 -12.08 -6.85
CA LEU A 426 -11.29 -11.30 -6.30
C LEU A 426 -12.53 -11.26 -7.20
N SER A 427 -12.51 -11.79 -8.43
CA SER A 427 -13.64 -11.76 -9.38
C SER A 427 -14.85 -12.57 -8.89
N ASP A 428 -14.62 -13.62 -8.09
CA ASP A 428 -15.66 -14.43 -7.46
C ASP A 428 -16.41 -13.72 -6.32
N ASP A 429 -15.88 -12.60 -5.82
CA ASP A 429 -16.51 -11.85 -4.73
C ASP A 429 -17.51 -10.83 -5.31
N GLU A 430 -18.78 -10.99 -4.95
CA GLU A 430 -19.93 -10.23 -5.47
C GLU A 430 -19.77 -8.70 -5.35
N LYS A 431 -18.94 -8.25 -4.40
CA LYS A 431 -18.56 -6.83 -4.22
C LYS A 431 -17.66 -6.27 -5.35
N PHE A 432 -17.06 -7.15 -6.15
CA PHE A 432 -16.05 -6.81 -7.16
C PHE A 432 -16.55 -6.93 -8.61
N ARG A 433 -17.75 -7.49 -8.84
CA ARG A 433 -18.40 -7.73 -10.16
C ARG A 433 -18.74 -6.53 -11.05
N ARG A 434 -18.37 -5.28 -10.71
CA ARG A 434 -18.71 -4.12 -11.56
C ARG A 434 -17.52 -3.77 -12.48
N PRO A 435 -17.64 -3.93 -13.81
CA PRO A 435 -16.67 -3.37 -14.73
C PRO A 435 -16.78 -1.84 -14.70
N LEU A 436 -15.65 -1.15 -14.72
CA LEU A 436 -15.60 0.30 -14.91
C LEU A 436 -14.96 0.58 -16.26
N THR A 437 -15.81 0.84 -17.26
CA THR A 437 -15.46 1.39 -18.57
C THR A 437 -14.63 2.66 -18.39
N SER A 438 -13.47 2.73 -19.02
CA SER A 438 -12.67 3.95 -19.12
C SER A 438 -13.39 5.02 -19.95
N LYS A 439 -12.89 6.26 -19.92
CA LYS A 439 -13.39 7.33 -20.80
C LYS A 439 -13.21 6.99 -22.29
N MET A 440 -12.19 6.18 -22.63
CA MET A 440 -12.00 5.61 -23.97
C MET A 440 -13.06 4.56 -24.30
N ASP A 441 -13.48 3.73 -23.35
CA ASP A 441 -14.51 2.72 -23.59
C ASP A 441 -15.89 3.38 -23.80
N ARG A 442 -16.18 4.46 -23.06
CA ARG A 442 -17.36 5.29 -23.32
C ARG A 442 -17.32 6.00 -24.68
N LEU A 443 -16.15 6.44 -25.12
CA LEU A 443 -15.99 7.07 -26.44
C LEU A 443 -16.10 6.05 -27.58
N LYS A 444 -15.75 4.78 -27.34
CA LYS A 444 -15.98 3.68 -28.28
C LYS A 444 -17.44 3.27 -28.33
N GLU A 445 -18.11 3.13 -27.17
CA GLU A 445 -19.56 2.85 -27.10
C GLU A 445 -20.37 3.96 -27.80
N ILE A 446 -20.04 5.23 -27.59
CA ILE A 446 -20.69 6.36 -28.28
C ILE A 446 -20.41 6.33 -29.79
N ALA A 447 -19.20 5.95 -30.21
CA ALA A 447 -18.86 5.85 -31.63
C ALA A 447 -19.52 4.64 -32.32
N GLU A 448 -19.76 3.54 -31.60
CA GLU A 448 -20.45 2.34 -32.09
C GLU A 448 -21.98 2.58 -32.15
N GLU A 449 -22.56 3.31 -31.19
CA GLU A 449 -23.98 3.72 -31.22
C GLU A 449 -24.29 4.72 -32.36
N GLU A 450 -23.34 5.59 -32.73
CA GLU A 450 -23.49 6.53 -33.85
C GLU A 450 -23.37 5.85 -35.24
N ASP A 451 -22.66 4.72 -35.35
CA ASP A 451 -22.49 3.97 -36.61
C ASP A 451 -23.65 2.98 -36.85
N GLU A 452 -24.22 2.39 -35.79
CA GLU A 452 -25.42 1.56 -35.88
C GLU A 452 -26.70 2.38 -36.19
N GLY A 453 -26.77 3.64 -35.73
CA GLY A 453 -27.88 4.55 -36.01
C GLY A 453 -27.94 5.07 -37.45
N ALA A 454 -26.86 4.97 -38.23
CA ALA A 454 -26.77 5.49 -39.59
C ALA A 454 -27.17 4.48 -40.69
N SER A 455 -27.39 3.20 -40.34
CA SER A 455 -27.68 2.13 -41.32
C SER A 455 -29.16 1.68 -41.37
N GLY A 456 -30.05 2.29 -40.58
CA GLY A 456 -31.44 1.85 -40.46
C GLY A 456 -32.49 2.95 -40.50
N SER A 457 -32.73 3.61 -41.64
CA SER A 457 -34.09 4.08 -42.00
C SER A 457 -34.19 4.56 -43.46
N ALA A 458 -34.44 3.62 -44.36
CA ALA A 458 -35.14 3.91 -45.60
C ALA A 458 -36.55 3.30 -45.52
N HIS A 459 -37.57 4.12 -45.85
CA HIS A 459 -39.00 3.83 -45.96
C HIS A 459 -39.84 3.75 -44.66
N ARG A 460 -40.69 4.77 -44.43
CA ARG A 460 -42.10 4.79 -44.88
C ARG A 460 -42.79 6.12 -44.52
N ASP A 461 -43.67 6.52 -45.43
CA ASP A 461 -44.55 7.69 -45.42
C ASP A 461 -45.67 7.68 -44.36
N THR A 462 -46.35 8.82 -44.29
CA THR A 462 -47.64 9.18 -43.64
C THR A 462 -47.55 9.50 -42.13
N GLU A 463 -48.05 10.63 -41.61
CA GLU A 463 -49.15 11.51 -42.02
C GLU A 463 -49.03 12.88 -41.30
N MET A 464 -49.57 13.95 -41.92
CA MET A 464 -49.53 15.34 -41.42
C MET A 464 -50.62 15.66 -40.37
N LYS A 465 -50.27 16.62 -39.48
CA LYS A 465 -51.05 17.81 -38.99
C LYS A 465 -51.11 17.93 -37.45
N PRO A 466 -51.29 19.14 -36.88
CA PRO A 466 -50.62 20.41 -37.19
C PRO A 466 -50.11 21.14 -35.92
N ALA A 467 -49.26 22.15 -36.14
CA ALA A 467 -48.64 23.00 -35.13
C ALA A 467 -49.57 24.10 -34.58
N THR A 468 -49.35 24.53 -33.33
CA THR A 468 -49.53 25.92 -32.83
C THR A 468 -48.95 26.08 -31.39
N PRO A 469 -48.62 27.29 -30.87
CA PRO A 469 -47.24 27.77 -30.89
C PRO A 469 -46.67 28.22 -29.53
N LEU A 470 -45.35 28.47 -29.58
CA LEU A 470 -44.50 29.34 -28.75
C LEU A 470 -45.20 30.25 -27.72
N ARG A 471 -44.67 30.22 -26.49
CA ARG A 471 -44.73 31.35 -25.56
C ARG A 471 -43.33 31.72 -25.10
N GLU A 472 -42.88 32.88 -25.56
CA GLU A 472 -41.71 33.60 -25.09
C GLU A 472 -41.86 33.98 -23.61
N GLY A 473 -40.77 33.85 -22.85
CA GLY A 473 -40.62 34.37 -21.50
C GLY A 473 -39.24 35.00 -21.34
N LYS A 474 -39.15 36.30 -21.63
CA LYS A 474 -37.97 37.16 -21.50
C LYS A 474 -37.46 37.24 -20.05
N GLY A 475 -36.13 37.15 -19.92
CA GLY A 475 -35.32 38.18 -19.28
C GLY A 475 -35.13 38.14 -17.76
N LYS A 476 -33.85 38.10 -17.33
CA LYS A 476 -33.17 39.27 -16.74
C LYS A 476 -31.72 38.91 -16.41
N GLY A 477 -30.79 39.68 -16.98
CA GLY A 477 -29.40 39.73 -16.55
C GLY A 477 -29.20 40.61 -15.32
N ARG A 478 -28.05 40.43 -14.67
CA ARG A 478 -27.30 41.39 -13.83
C ARG A 478 -25.87 40.84 -13.78
N GLN A 479 -24.97 41.30 -14.66
CA GLN A 479 -24.16 42.52 -14.60
C GLN A 479 -23.12 42.50 -13.47
N LEU A 480 -21.88 42.35 -13.92
CA LEU A 480 -20.59 42.58 -13.29
C LEU A 480 -20.41 44.06 -12.90
N VAL A 481 -19.70 44.32 -11.80
CA VAL A 481 -18.64 45.34 -11.75
C VAL A 481 -17.69 45.07 -10.56
N PRO A 482 -16.44 45.60 -10.59
CA PRO A 482 -15.25 45.02 -9.95
C PRO A 482 -14.59 45.97 -8.93
N GLY A 483 -13.43 45.56 -8.41
CA GLY A 483 -12.39 46.48 -7.93
C GLY A 483 -12.06 46.35 -6.45
N GLY A 484 -10.77 46.18 -6.15
CA GLY A 484 -10.24 46.19 -4.79
C GLY A 484 -8.79 45.74 -4.73
N ASP A 485 -7.90 46.49 -5.37
CA ASP A 485 -6.46 46.50 -5.06
C ASP A 485 -6.25 47.04 -3.64
N MET A 486 -5.43 46.38 -2.82
CA MET A 486 -4.57 47.09 -1.86
C MET A 486 -3.42 46.23 -1.31
N GLU A 487 -2.23 46.68 -1.66
CA GLU A 487 -1.03 46.84 -0.82
C GLU A 487 -0.23 45.64 -0.28
N MET A 488 1.00 45.58 -0.78
CA MET A 488 2.17 44.92 -0.21
C MET A 488 2.76 45.72 0.96
N SER A 489 3.29 45.01 1.97
CA SER A 489 4.39 45.49 2.82
C SER A 489 5.19 44.30 3.42
N PRO A 490 6.45 44.51 3.89
CA PRO A 490 7.56 43.63 3.48
C PRO A 490 8.17 42.68 4.53
N ALA A 491 8.94 41.74 3.97
CA ALA A 491 10.06 40.96 4.49
C ALA A 491 10.57 41.25 5.92
N LYS A 492 10.61 40.19 6.74
CA LYS A 492 11.54 40.05 7.88
C LYS A 492 12.65 39.05 7.56
N ARG A 493 13.84 39.64 7.42
CA ARG A 493 15.17 39.02 7.43
C ARG A 493 15.42 38.42 8.82
N VAL A 494 15.80 37.15 8.90
CA VAL A 494 16.52 36.61 10.08
C VAL A 494 17.82 36.00 9.58
N ARG A 495 18.92 36.64 9.97
CA ARG A 495 20.28 36.11 9.90
C ARG A 495 20.56 35.40 11.23
N ARG A 496 20.88 34.11 11.19
CA ARG A 496 22.19 33.53 11.51
C ARG A 496 22.12 32.02 11.39
#